data_AF-A0A1M5MSS2-F1
#
_entry.id   AF-A0A1M5MSS2-F1
#
_cell.length_a   1.000
_cell.length_b   1.000
_cell.length_c   1.000
_cell.angle_alpha   90.00
_cell.angle_beta   90.00
_cell.angle_gamma   90.00
#
_symmetry.space_group_name_H-M   'P 1'
#
loop_
_entity.id
_entity.type
_entity.pdbx_description
1 polymer ?
#
loop_
_entity_poly.entity_id
_entity_poly.type
_entity_poly.pdbx_seq_one_letter_code
_entity_poly.pdbx_strand_id
1 'polypeptide(L)' 'MGATEIVGGIIGFLVLGGLVMTQMPRAWQTTGGWLTVSLAGIPLFVMLIGLLINVPALLFGALVLTGLYAGQPRRRR' A
#
# COMPACT_ATOMS: atom_id res chain seq x y z
N MET A 1 14.64 -2.90 -14.17
CA MET A 1 14.29 -3.87 -13.12
C MET A 1 15.25 -5.04 -13.23
N GLY A 2 16.14 -5.21 -12.27
CA GLY A 2 17.06 -6.33 -12.18
C GLY A 2 16.35 -7.63 -11.79
N ALA A 3 16.93 -8.77 -12.17
CA ALA A 3 16.37 -10.09 -11.86
C ALA A 3 16.11 -10.31 -10.35
N THR A 4 16.93 -9.70 -9.49
CA THR A 4 16.79 -9.72 -8.03
C THR A 4 15.50 -9.06 -7.53
N GLU A 5 15.06 -7.98 -8.16
CA GLU A 5 13.83 -7.26 -7.80
C GLU A 5 12.59 -8.05 -8.18
N ILE A 6 12.63 -8.73 -9.34
CA ILE A 6 11.55 -9.61 -9.79
C ILE A 6 11.42 -10.82 -8.85
N VAL A 7 12.55 -11.46 -8.52
CA VAL A 7 12.58 -12.59 -7.59
C VAL A 7 12.10 -12.18 -6.19
N GLY A 8 12.57 -11.03 -5.69
CA GLY A 8 12.11 -10.49 -4.40
C GLY A 8 10.61 -10.19 -4.38
N GLY A 9 10.08 -9.62 -5.47
CA GLY A 9 8.65 -9.38 -5.63
C GLY A 9 7.82 -10.67 -5.62
N ILE A 10 8.27 -11.71 -6.33
CA ILE A 10 7.60 -13.02 -6.39
C ILE A 10 7.60 -13.69 -5.01
N ILE A 11 8.75 -13.72 -4.32
CA ILE A 11 8.87 -14.30 -2.98
C ILE A 11 7.96 -13.55 -2.00
N GLY A 12 7.97 -12.21 -2.03
CA GLY A 12 7.09 -11.40 -1.21
C GLY A 12 5.61 -11.72 -1.44
N PHE A 13 5.20 -11.83 -2.71
CA PHE A 13 3.83 -12.16 -3.06
C PHE A 13 3.40 -13.55 -2.59
N LEU A 14 4.29 -14.56 -2.71
CA LEU A 14 4.04 -15.91 -2.22
C LEU A 14 3.90 -15.98 -0.69
N VAL A 15 4.75 -15.26 0.04
CA VAL A 15 4.67 -15.17 1.51
C VAL A 15 3.35 -14.54 1.94
N LEU A 16 2.94 -13.46 1.28
CA LEU A 16 1.65 -12.82 1.55
C LEU A 16 0.46 -13.71 1.22
N GLY A 17 0.49 -14.40 0.09
CA GLY A 17 -0.54 -15.39 -0.27
C GLY A 17 -0.66 -16.49 0.79
N GLY A 18 0.48 -17.01 1.26
CA GLY A 18 0.52 -17.98 2.36
C GLY A 18 0.04 -17.41 3.70
N LEU A 19 0.35 -16.14 3.99
CA LEU A 19 -0.11 -15.47 5.20
C LEU A 19 -1.64 -15.32 5.19
N VAL A 20 -2.20 -14.90 4.06
CA VAL A 20 -3.66 -14.82 3.88
C VAL A 20 -4.29 -16.20 4.07
N MET A 21 -3.74 -17.24 3.46
CA MET A 21 -4.25 -18.62 3.63
C MET A 21 -4.22 -19.11 5.08
N THR A 22 -3.22 -18.74 5.87
CA THR A 22 -3.07 -19.19 7.27
C THR A 22 -3.86 -18.36 8.27
N GLN A 23 -4.06 -17.07 8.01
CA GLN A 23 -4.79 -16.15 8.89
C GLN A 23 -6.29 -16.08 8.58
N MET A 24 -6.73 -16.59 7.42
CA MET A 24 -8.13 -16.48 7.00
C MET A 24 -9.01 -17.42 7.85
N PRO A 25 -10.04 -16.89 8.56
CA PRO A 25 -10.92 -17.71 9.37
C PRO A 25 -11.65 -18.73 8.50
N ARG A 26 -11.91 -19.93 9.02
CA ARG A 26 -12.62 -21.00 8.27
C ARG A 26 -13.95 -20.57 7.68
N ALA A 27 -14.67 -19.66 8.34
CA ALA A 27 -15.92 -19.10 7.83
C ALA A 27 -15.76 -18.30 6.52
N TRP A 28 -14.56 -17.77 6.26
CA TRP A 28 -14.23 -16.98 5.07
C TRP A 28 -13.51 -17.82 4.00
N GLN A 29 -13.19 -19.09 4.26
CA GLN A 29 -12.60 -20.01 3.27
C GLN A 29 -13.64 -20.54 2.25
N THR A 30 -14.56 -19.69 1.82
CA THR A 30 -15.52 -19.96 0.75
C THR A 30 -15.08 -19.27 -0.52
N THR A 31 -15.59 -19.69 -1.68
CA THR A 31 -15.31 -19.04 -2.97
C THR A 31 -15.61 -17.54 -2.92
N GLY A 32 -16.66 -17.12 -2.19
CA GLY A 32 -17.00 -15.71 -1.98
C GLY A 32 -15.95 -14.94 -1.17
N GLY A 33 -15.41 -15.53 -0.11
CA GLY A 33 -14.33 -14.91 0.67
C GLY A 33 -13.06 -14.71 -0.16
N TRP A 34 -12.67 -15.70 -0.96
CA TRP A 34 -11.55 -15.60 -1.90
C TRP A 34 -11.76 -14.55 -2.97
N LEU A 35 -12.99 -14.43 -3.50
CA LEU A 35 -13.38 -13.34 -4.40
C LEU A 35 -13.21 -11.98 -3.75
N THR A 36 -13.65 -11.83 -2.50
CA THR A 36 -13.55 -10.55 -1.77
C THR A 36 -12.09 -10.18 -1.52
N VAL A 37 -11.24 -11.15 -1.14
CA VAL A 37 -9.79 -10.96 -1.00
C VAL A 37 -9.14 -10.58 -2.32
N SER A 38 -9.57 -11.19 -3.42
CA SER A 38 -9.02 -10.88 -4.74
C SER A 38 -9.46 -9.49 -5.22
N LEU A 39 -10.72 -9.13 -4.98
CA LEU A 39 -11.32 -7.88 -5.46
C LEU A 39 -10.94 -6.66 -4.63
N ALA A 40 -10.76 -6.82 -3.31
CA ALA A 40 -10.39 -5.73 -2.41
C ALA A 40 -8.94 -5.84 -1.92
N GLY A 41 -8.48 -7.04 -1.57
CA GLY A 41 -7.15 -7.26 -1.01
C GLY A 41 -6.02 -7.01 -2.02
N ILE A 42 -6.13 -7.51 -3.26
CA ILE A 42 -5.09 -7.29 -4.28
C ILE A 42 -4.96 -5.81 -4.65
N PRO A 43 -6.06 -5.06 -4.97
CA PRO A 43 -5.93 -3.63 -5.28
C PRO A 43 -5.40 -2.82 -4.10
N LEU A 44 -5.86 -3.11 -2.88
CA LEU A 44 -5.38 -2.42 -1.67
C LEU A 44 -3.89 -2.70 -1.43
N PHE A 45 -3.44 -3.93 -1.68
CA PHE A 45 -2.04 -4.31 -1.56
C PHE A 45 -1.15 -3.58 -2.58
N VAL A 46 -1.58 -3.52 -3.85
CA VAL A 46 -0.86 -2.77 -4.88
C VAL A 46 -0.83 -1.27 -4.54
N MET A 47 -1.94 -0.72 -4.03
CA MET A 47 -1.99 0.67 -3.57
C MET A 47 -1.04 0.92 -2.39
N LEU A 48 -0.95 -0.01 -1.43
CA LEU A 48 -0.02 0.06 -0.31
C LEU A 48 1.45 0.03 -0.75
N ILE A 49 1.81 -0.87 -1.68
CA ILE A 49 3.15 -0.89 -2.25
C ILE A 49 3.45 0.40 -3.00
N GLY A 50 2.51 0.86 -3.83
CA GLY A 50 2.62 2.12 -4.56
C GLY A 50 2.82 3.30 -3.60
N LEU A 51 2.09 3.32 -2.48
CA LEU A 51 2.26 4.30 -1.42
C LEU A 51 3.67 4.18 -0.82
N LEU A 52 4.11 2.98 -0.45
CA LEU A 52 5.42 2.72 0.18
C LEU A 52 6.59 3.20 -0.68
N ILE A 53 6.52 2.93 -1.99
CA ILE A 53 7.52 3.37 -2.97
C ILE A 53 7.53 4.90 -3.10
N ASN A 54 6.35 5.51 -3.06
CA ASN A 54 6.20 6.97 -3.18
C ASN A 54 6.27 7.72 -1.84
N VAL A 55 6.55 7.05 -0.72
CA VAL A 55 6.71 7.69 0.61
C VAL A 55 7.66 8.90 0.56
N PRO A 56 8.84 8.85 -0.11
CA PRO A 56 9.72 10.00 -0.20
C PRO A 56 9.08 11.19 -0.93
N ALA A 57 8.34 10.93 -2.01
CA ALA A 57 7.63 11.95 -2.77
C ALA A 57 6.44 12.54 -2.00
N LEU A 58 5.72 11.71 -1.23
CA LEU A 58 4.64 12.13 -0.34
C LEU A 58 5.15 13.00 0.82
N LEU A 59 6.26 12.61 1.44
CA LEU A 59 6.92 13.40 2.48
C LEU A 59 7.42 14.74 1.93
N PHE A 60 7.99 14.74 0.72
CA PHE A 60 8.40 15.97 0.05
C PHE A 60 7.20 16.88 -0.23
N GLY A 61 6.11 16.34 -0.79
CA GLY A 61 4.87 17.09 -1.02
C GLY A 61 4.26 17.63 0.27
N ALA A 62 4.27 16.86 1.35
CA ALA A 62 3.80 17.28 2.67
C ALA A 62 4.65 18.41 3.26
N LEU A 63 5.98 18.36 3.11
CA LEU A 63 6.88 19.44 3.53
C LEU A 63 6.64 20.73 2.72
N VAL A 64 6.41 20.61 1.42
CA VAL A 64 6.08 21.77 0.57
C VAL A 64 4.73 22.37 0.98
N LEU A 65 3.69 21.55 1.18
CA LEU A 65 2.37 22.02 1.61
C LEU A 65 2.41 22.68 2.99
N THR A 66 3.13 22.09 3.95
CA THR A 66 3.30 22.68 5.28
C THR A 66 4.09 24.00 5.22
N GLY A 67 5.11 24.11 4.37
CA GLY A 67 5.82 25.35 4.11
C GLY A 67 4.93 26.44 3.50
N LEU A 68 4.11 26.11 2.51
CA LEU A 68 3.14 27.03 1.90
C LEU A 68 2.05 27.46 2.87
N TYR A 69 1.56 26.55 3.72
CA TYR A 69 0.56 26.84 4.74
C TYR A 69 1.13 27.72 5.86
N ALA A 70 2.34 27.44 6.33
CA ALA A 70 3.04 28.25 7.32
C ALA A 70 3.44 29.64 6.79
N GLY A 71 3.70 29.74 5.49
CA GLY A 71 4.00 30.99 4.79
C GLY A 71 2.77 31.84 4.43
N GLN A 72 1.55 31.37 4.72
CA GLN A 72 0.36 32.19 4.52
C GLN A 72 0.44 33.42 5.44
N PRO A 73 0.47 34.64 4.89
CA PRO A 73 0.51 35.84 5.70
C PRO A 73 -0.76 35.86 6.56
N ARG A 74 -0.57 35.80 7.88
CA ARG A 74 -1.62 36.01 8.86
C ARG A 74 -2.18 37.40 8.61
N ARG A 75 -3.25 37.49 7.83
CA ARG A 75 -3.94 38.73 7.46
C ARG A 75 -4.47 39.32 8.77
N ARG A 76 -3.63 40.16 9.40
CA ARG A 76 -3.96 40.95 10.58
C ARG A 76 -5.16 41.81 10.19
N ARG A 77 -6.35 41.41 10.65
CA ARG A 77 -7.42 42.36 10.95
C ARG A 77 -7.15 42.94 12.33
#